data_AF-A0A955KDF4-F1
#
_entry.id   AF-A0A955KDF4-F1
#
_cell.length_a   1.000
_cell.length_b   1.000
_cell.length_c   1.000
_cell.angle_alpha   90.00
_cell.angle_beta   90.00
_cell.angle_gamma   90.00
#
_symmetry.space_group_name_H-M   'P 1'
#
loop_
_entity.id
_entity.type
_entity.pdbx_description
1 polymer ?
#
loop_
_entity_poly.entity_id
_entity_poly.type
_entity_poly.pdbx_seq_one_letter_code
_entity_poly.pdbx_strand_id
1 'polypeptide(L)'
;MKIYFAGAIRGGREDAELYAKVIEILKKYGTVLTEHLGDTSITSAGQMAQENLQKIYLATILAGLMSQILSLLKSLLRHWE
;
A
#
# COMPACT_ATOMS: atom_id res chain seq x y z
N MET A 1 20.45 14.30 14.68
CA MET A 1 20.25 13.14 15.59
C MET A 1 19.20 12.23 14.99
N LYS A 2 19.39 10.90 15.07
CA LYS A 2 18.37 9.90 14.66
C LYS A 2 17.74 9.31 15.92
N ILE A 3 16.42 9.22 15.97
CA ILE A 3 15.64 8.78 17.13
C ILE A 3 14.87 7.52 16.75
N TYR A 4 14.99 6.47 17.56
CA TYR A 4 14.20 5.25 17.45
C TYR A 4 13.22 5.20 18.62
N PHE A 5 11.93 5.37 18.33
CA PHE A 5 10.85 5.29 19.31
C PHE A 5 10.23 3.89 19.27
N ALA A 6 10.05 3.26 20.43
CA ALA A 6 9.47 1.93 20.56
C ALA A 6 8.20 1.98 21.42
N GLY A 7 7.13 1.34 20.93
CA GLY A 7 5.83 1.25 21.62
C GLY A 7 5.23 -0.14 21.45
N ALA A 8 4.40 -0.57 22.40
CA ALA A 8 3.69 -1.83 22.30
C ALA A 8 2.56 -1.71 21.27
N ILE A 9 2.56 -2.58 20.26
CA ILE A 9 1.55 -2.61 19.18
C ILE A 9 0.69 -3.89 19.25
N ARG A 10 1.26 -4.98 19.77
CA ARG A 10 0.65 -6.33 19.72
C ARG A 10 -0.45 -6.55 20.76
N GLY A 11 -0.55 -5.70 21.78
CA GLY A 11 -1.66 -5.73 22.75
C GLY A 11 -2.89 -4.94 22.32
N GLY A 12 -2.81 -4.24 21.19
CA GLY A 12 -3.81 -3.27 20.74
C GLY A 12 -3.12 -2.05 20.14
N ARG A 13 -3.82 -1.35 19.24
CA ARG A 13 -3.38 -0.08 18.63
C ARG A 13 -4.09 1.13 19.24
N GLU A 14 -4.67 0.96 20.42
CA GLU A 14 -5.41 1.99 21.16
C GLU A 14 -4.52 3.22 21.45
N ASP A 15 -3.22 2.99 21.66
CA ASP A 15 -2.23 4.03 21.89
C ASP A 15 -1.65 4.67 20.61
N ALA A 16 -2.12 4.31 19.41
CA ALA A 16 -1.56 4.86 18.16
C ALA A 16 -1.67 6.40 18.11
N GLU A 17 -2.77 6.98 18.59
CA GLU A 17 -2.91 8.43 18.71
C GLU A 17 -1.93 9.06 19.72
N LEU A 18 -1.66 8.34 20.82
CA LEU A 18 -0.68 8.77 21.81
C LEU A 18 0.74 8.73 21.20
N TYR A 19 1.07 7.67 20.47
CA TYR A 19 2.34 7.53 19.77
C TYR A 19 2.53 8.64 18.74
N ALA A 20 1.49 9.02 17.98
CA ALA A 20 1.54 10.16 17.07
C ALA A 20 1.95 11.46 17.77
N LYS A 21 1.33 11.77 18.92
CA LYS A 21 1.66 12.96 19.73
C LYS A 21 3.11 12.94 20.23
N VAL A 22 3.59 11.79 20.70
CA VAL A 22 4.97 11.63 21.16
C VAL A 22 5.96 11.81 20.01
N ILE A 23 5.69 11.19 18.85
CA ILE A 23 6.52 11.31 17.64
C ILE A 23 6.64 12.77 17.19
N GLU A 24 5.54 13.53 17.21
CA GLU A 24 5.56 14.97 16.86
C GLU A 24 6.42 15.81 17.81
N ILE A 25 6.46 15.46 19.10
CA ILE A 25 7.38 16.10 20.05
C ILE A 25 8.83 15.72 19.70
N LEU A 26 9.10 14.44 19.45
CA LEU A 26 10.45 13.94 19.15
C LEU A 26 11.03 14.51 17.85
N LYS A 27 10.19 14.77 16.84
CA LYS A 27 10.60 15.40 15.57
C LYS A 27 11.26 16.77 15.76
N LYS A 28 10.96 17.48 16.86
CA LYS A 28 11.63 18.75 17.20
C LYS A 28 13.11 18.58 17.57
N TYR A 29 13.51 17.38 17.97
CA TYR A 29 14.86 17.08 18.46
C TYR A 29 15.69 16.23 17.47
N GLY A 30 15.05 15.58 16.50
CA GLY A 30 15.75 14.81 15.49
C GLY A 30 14.82 14.04 14.55
N THR A 31 15.42 13.31 13.61
CA THR A 31 14.67 12.46 12.67
C THR A 31 14.20 11.19 13.38
N VAL A 32 12.88 11.01 13.49
CA VAL A 32 12.29 9.80 14.06
C VAL A 32 12.18 8.71 12.98
N LEU A 33 12.79 7.55 13.21
CA LEU A 33 12.87 6.47 12.23
C LEU A 33 11.62 5.55 12.24
N THR A 34 10.78 5.67 13.28
CA THR A 34 9.64 4.80 13.54
C THR A 34 8.31 5.57 13.59
N GLU A 35 8.17 6.59 12.75
CA GLU A 35 6.96 7.45 12.74
C GLU A 35 5.66 6.69 12.41
N HIS A 36 5.76 5.56 11.71
CA HIS A 36 4.65 4.67 11.39
C HIS A 36 3.94 4.09 12.63
N LEU A 37 4.56 4.14 13.80
CA LEU A 37 3.92 3.71 15.05
C LEU A 37 2.71 4.60 15.43
N GLY A 38 2.74 5.87 15.02
CA GLY A 38 1.64 6.83 15.25
C GLY A 38 0.59 6.87 14.13
N ASP A 39 0.80 6.17 13.01
CA ASP A 39 -0.15 6.18 11.90
C ASP A 39 -1.36 5.35 12.28
N THR A 40 -2.53 5.96 12.48
CA THR A 40 -3.79 5.29 12.87
C THR A 40 -4.43 4.48 11.74
N SER A 41 -4.00 4.66 10.48
CA SER A 41 -4.54 3.94 9.31
C SER A 41 -4.03 2.50 9.19
N ILE A 42 -2.93 2.17 9.87
CA ILE A 42 -2.34 0.83 9.85
C ILE A 42 -3.20 -0.13 10.68
N THR A 43 -4.08 -0.91 10.07
CA THR A 43 -4.84 -1.92 10.83
C THR A 43 -3.92 -3.06 11.28
N SER A 44 -4.32 -3.81 12.31
CA SER A 44 -3.61 -5.00 12.81
C SER A 44 -3.37 -6.06 11.74
N ALA A 45 -4.06 -5.97 10.59
CA ALA A 45 -3.90 -6.83 9.42
C ALA A 45 -2.61 -6.58 8.62
N GLY A 46 -1.78 -5.61 9.04
CA GLY A 46 -0.57 -5.24 8.29
C GLY A 46 -0.91 -4.44 7.04
N GLN A 47 0.13 -3.90 6.42
CA GLN A 47 0.07 -3.10 5.19
C GLN A 47 -0.35 -3.99 4.00
N MET A 48 -1.60 -4.41 3.94
CA MET A 48 -2.18 -4.83 2.67
C MET A 48 -2.39 -3.55 1.86
N ALA A 49 -1.58 -3.38 0.81
CA ALA A 49 -1.57 -2.23 -0.09
C ALA A 49 -2.96 -2.00 -0.72
N GLN A 50 -3.86 -1.35 -0.01
CA GLN A 50 -5.25 -1.20 -0.43
C GLN A 50 -5.40 -0.19 -1.58
N GLU A 51 -4.41 0.67 -1.78
CA GLU A 51 -4.41 1.66 -2.86
C GLU A 51 -4.08 1.08 -4.25
N ASN A 52 -3.49 -0.12 -4.32
CA ASN A 52 -3.04 -0.70 -5.60
C ASN A 52 -3.86 -1.89 -6.08
N LEU A 53 -4.71 -2.48 -5.24
CA LEU A 53 -5.50 -3.67 -5.62
C LEU A 53 -6.47 -3.39 -6.77
N GLN A 54 -7.17 -2.24 -6.74
CA GLN A 54 -8.09 -1.86 -7.82
C GLN A 54 -7.36 -1.62 -9.14
N LYS A 55 -6.21 -0.93 -9.10
CA LYS A 55 -5.39 -0.66 -10.29
C LYS A 55 -4.81 -1.94 -10.88
N ILE A 56 -4.30 -2.84 -10.04
CA ILE A 56 -3.79 -4.15 -10.46
C ILE A 56 -4.91 -4.97 -11.09
N TYR A 57 -6.06 -5.07 -10.42
CA TYR A 57 -7.22 -5.82 -10.91
C TYR A 57 -7.69 -5.32 -12.28
N LEU A 58 -7.84 -4.00 -12.45
CA LEU A 58 -8.21 -3.39 -13.73
C LEU A 58 -7.16 -3.64 -14.81
N ALA A 59 -5.87 -3.53 -14.50
CA ALA A 59 -4.79 -3.79 -15.44
C ALA A 59 -4.77 -5.24 -15.93
N THR A 60 -5.03 -6.21 -15.04
CA THR A 60 -5.11 -7.63 -15.40
C THR A 60 -6.28 -7.92 -16.33
N ILE A 61 -7.46 -7.33 -16.09
CA ILE A 61 -8.63 -7.49 -16.97
C ILE A 61 -8.38 -6.91 -18.36
N LEU A 62 -7.84 -5.69 -18.43
CA LEU A 62 -7.57 -5.02 -19.70
C LEU A 62 -6.53 -5.76 -20.55
N ALA A 63 -5.49 -6.30 -19.92
CA ALA A 63 -4.50 -7.13 -20.62
C ALA A 63 -5.14 -8.39 -21.23
N GLY A 64 -6.05 -9.04 -20.49
CA GLY A 64 -6.80 -10.20 -20.98
C GLY A 64 -7.69 -9.87 -22.18
N LEU A 65 -8.45 -8.77 -22.10
CA LEU A 65 -9.30 -8.30 -23.21
C LEU A 65 -8.47 -7.93 -24.44
N MET A 66 -7.33 -7.26 -24.24
CA MET A 66 -6.43 -6.88 -25.33
C MET A 66 -5.85 -8.12 -26.03
N SER A 67 -5.51 -9.17 -25.28
CA SER A 67 -5.07 -10.45 -25.83
C SER A 67 -6.16 -11.12 -26.67
N GLN A 68 -7.42 -11.13 -26.20
CA GLN A 68 -8.55 -11.67 -26.95
C GLN A 68 -8.80 -10.90 -28.26
N ILE A 69 -8.77 -9.57 -28.22
CA ILE A 69 -8.91 -8.71 -29.40
C ILE A 69 -7.78 -8.99 -30.40
N LEU A 70 -6.53 -9.06 -29.95
CA LEU A 70 -5.39 -9.39 -30.81
C LEU A 70 -5.51 -10.79 -31.42
N SER A 71 -6.02 -11.77 -30.68
CA SER A 71 -6.28 -13.12 -31.19
C SER A 71 -7.35 -13.11 -32.29
N LEU A 72 -8.45 -12.38 -32.08
CA LEU A 72 -9.52 -12.23 -33.06
C LEU A 72 -9.04 -11.52 -34.32
N LEU A 73 -8.30 -10.42 -34.18
CA LEU A 73 -7.72 -9.69 -35.31
C LEU A 73 -6.77 -10.56 -36.13
N LYS A 74 -5.89 -11.32 -35.46
CA LYS A 74 -5.01 -12.28 -36.14
C LYS A 74 -5.78 -13.40 -36.83
N SER A 75 -6.89 -13.86 -36.23
CA SER A 75 -7.75 -14.88 -36.83
C SER A 75 -8.49 -14.37 -38.06
N LEU A 76 -8.96 -13.12 -38.03
CA LEU A 76 -9.60 -12.48 -39.17
C LEU A 76 -8.58 -12.27 -40.29
N LEU A 77 -7.40 -11.73 -40.00
CA LEU A 77 -6.37 -11.45 -41.01
C LEU A 77 -5.94 -12.71 -41.78
N ARG A 78 -5.77 -13.85 -41.07
CA ARG A 78 -5.42 -15.15 -41.67
C ARG A 78 -6.50 -15.77 -42.55
N HIS A 79 -7.74 -15.25 -42.51
CA HIS A 79 -8.84 -15.74 -43.34
C HIS A 79 -8.93 -15.02 -44.69
N TRP A 80 -8.13 -13.96 -44.90
CA TRP A 80 -8.06 -13.18 -46.13
C TRP A 80 -6.76 -13.43 -46.94
N GLU A 81 -5.97 -14.44 -46.53
CA GLU A 81 -4.84 -15.02 -47.28
C GLU A 81 -5.24 -16.41 -47.81
#